data_AF-A0AAX0QAU5-F1
#
_entry.id   AF-A0AAX0QAU5-F1
#
_cell.length_a   1.000
_cell.length_b   1.000
_cell.length_c   1.000
_cell.angle_alpha   90.00
_cell.angle_beta   90.00
_cell.angle_gamma   90.00
#
_symmetry.space_group_name_H-M   'P 1'
#
loop_
_entity.id
_entity.type
_entity.pdbx_description
1 polymer ?
#
loop_
_entity_poly.entity_id
_entity_poly.type
_entity_poly.pdbx_seq_one_letter_code
_entity_poly.pdbx_strand_id
1 'polypeptide(L)'
;MTGNSHLGKIILTAILMIFLFSVGTGSAAFAENGPFPGMEDITLKISNDVRFNNAGDNTYYLPISLGTEGMHISERYQKSASNPAVIIENRSGTFYVYETGGAGYIDDVVLMVGVAGNITDEFKIKITSGGYVWEPVSQSTFRSLDFGSRGTYKTAAISEWFDKSDLLYGPVSLRPADAAGFTFYPTQSENETFYVMLVDLHVGTCTVPNGNLIHNGCAEIDYEIAGLTGQVTFIPYGYRDEPKNDPKQVLGWTAAETEGITVNVVDLPGPETTQSPLSVFPIIAGILGSVYFVVRKY
;
A
#
# COMPACT_ATOMS: atom_id res chain seq x y z
N MET A 1 -20.56 10.32 -67.84
CA MET A 1 -19.63 10.93 -66.87
C MET A 1 -20.08 10.54 -65.47
N THR A 2 -19.69 9.36 -65.01
CA THR A 2 -20.02 8.85 -63.67
C THR A 2 -18.94 7.86 -63.27
N GLY A 3 -17.89 8.37 -62.65
CA GLY A 3 -16.81 7.57 -62.11
C GLY A 3 -15.97 8.49 -61.26
N ASN A 4 -16.23 8.49 -59.95
CA ASN A 4 -15.34 8.97 -58.87
C ASN A 4 -15.99 8.98 -57.47
N SER A 5 -17.09 8.26 -57.22
CA SER A 5 -17.72 8.24 -55.88
C SER A 5 -17.31 7.05 -54.99
N HIS A 6 -16.60 6.06 -55.53
CA HIS A 6 -16.18 4.88 -54.76
C HIS A 6 -14.76 4.97 -54.19
N LEU A 7 -13.85 5.70 -54.83
CA LEU A 7 -12.46 5.81 -54.36
C LEU A 7 -12.32 6.67 -53.09
N GLY A 8 -13.09 7.75 -52.97
CA GLY A 8 -13.07 8.64 -51.80
C GLY A 8 -13.61 7.99 -50.51
N LYS A 9 -14.56 7.04 -50.63
CA LYS A 9 -15.11 6.30 -49.48
C LYS A 9 -14.14 5.22 -48.96
N ILE A 10 -13.36 4.61 -49.85
CA ILE A 10 -12.36 3.60 -49.46
C ILE A 10 -11.16 4.26 -48.75
N ILE A 11 -10.73 5.44 -49.20
CA ILE A 11 -9.61 6.17 -48.56
C ILE A 11 -10.01 6.72 -47.18
N LEU A 12 -11.24 7.21 -47.00
CA LEU A 12 -11.71 7.71 -45.71
C LEU A 12 -11.91 6.57 -44.67
N THR A 13 -12.30 5.38 -45.13
CA THR A 13 -12.47 4.20 -44.26
C THR A 13 -11.11 3.61 -43.85
N ALA A 14 -10.10 3.67 -44.72
CA ALA A 14 -8.74 3.24 -44.40
C ALA A 14 -8.04 4.17 -43.40
N ILE A 15 -8.25 5.49 -43.50
CA ILE A 15 -7.68 6.47 -42.54
C ILE A 15 -8.37 6.38 -41.17
N LEU A 16 -9.66 6.06 -41.13
CA LEU A 16 -10.38 5.85 -39.86
C LEU A 16 -10.00 4.51 -39.18
N MET A 17 -9.63 3.47 -39.95
CA MET A 17 -9.13 2.21 -39.39
C MET A 17 -7.66 2.27 -38.95
N ILE A 18 -6.83 3.13 -39.55
CA ILE A 18 -5.44 3.32 -39.12
C ILE A 18 -5.35 4.13 -37.82
N PHE A 19 -6.34 4.97 -37.51
CA PHE A 19 -6.46 5.62 -36.19
C PHE A 19 -7.04 4.72 -35.09
N LEU A 20 -7.59 3.54 -35.43
CA LEU A 20 -8.09 2.57 -34.43
C LEU A 20 -7.02 1.57 -33.95
N PHE A 21 -5.80 1.60 -34.49
CA PHE A 21 -4.71 0.70 -34.11
C PHE A 21 -3.47 1.42 -33.55
N SER A 22 -3.57 2.69 -33.21
CA SER A 22 -2.55 3.42 -32.44
C SER A 22 -2.97 3.66 -30.99
N VAL A 23 -3.75 2.75 -30.40
CA VAL A 23 -3.69 2.57 -28.95
C VAL A 23 -2.40 1.79 -28.75
N GLY A 24 -1.39 2.46 -28.19
CA GLY A 24 -0.12 1.82 -27.86
C GLY A 24 -0.40 0.48 -27.19
N THR A 25 0.38 -0.54 -27.55
CA THR A 25 0.39 -1.85 -26.90
C THR A 25 0.20 -1.66 -25.41
N GLY A 26 -1.03 -1.86 -24.96
CA GLY A 26 -1.41 -1.65 -23.59
C GLY A 26 -0.57 -2.59 -22.77
N SER A 27 0.15 -2.05 -21.78
CA SER A 27 0.39 -2.83 -20.58
C SER A 27 -0.98 -3.36 -20.17
N ALA A 28 -1.16 -4.69 -20.18
CA ALA A 28 -2.39 -5.30 -19.73
C ALA A 28 -2.75 -4.67 -18.38
N ALA A 29 -3.93 -4.07 -18.27
CA ALA A 29 -4.41 -3.57 -16.99
C ALA A 29 -4.58 -4.80 -16.09
N PHE A 30 -3.71 -4.96 -15.10
CA PHE A 30 -3.76 -6.07 -14.15
C PHE A 30 -4.75 -5.81 -13.00
N ALA A 31 -5.20 -4.56 -12.84
CA ALA A 31 -6.28 -4.20 -11.93
C ALA A 31 -7.65 -4.61 -12.50
N GLU A 32 -8.13 -5.78 -12.06
CA GLU A 32 -9.39 -6.36 -12.54
C GLU A 32 -10.62 -5.48 -12.25
N ASN A 33 -10.61 -4.71 -11.15
CA ASN A 33 -11.73 -3.89 -10.72
C ASN A 33 -11.66 -2.46 -11.29
N GLY A 34 -10.57 -2.10 -11.97
CA GLY A 34 -10.34 -0.75 -12.46
C GLY A 34 -10.24 0.29 -11.34
N PRO A 35 -10.49 1.58 -11.62
CA PRO A 35 -10.54 2.63 -10.61
C PRO A 35 -11.67 2.41 -9.60
N PHE A 36 -11.53 2.95 -8.39
CA PHE A 36 -12.62 2.93 -7.41
C PHE A 36 -13.90 3.56 -8.00
N PRO A 37 -15.08 2.94 -7.81
CA PRO A 37 -16.34 3.54 -8.22
C PRO A 37 -16.54 4.83 -7.39
N GLY A 38 -16.64 5.98 -8.05
CA GLY A 38 -16.67 7.28 -7.37
C GLY A 38 -17.98 7.58 -6.63
N MET A 39 -17.94 8.54 -5.69
CA MET A 39 -19.03 9.28 -5.03
C MET A 39 -20.25 8.53 -4.44
N GLU A 40 -20.29 7.20 -4.50
CA GLU A 40 -21.33 6.36 -3.89
C GLU A 40 -20.72 5.38 -2.88
N ASP A 41 -21.52 4.84 -1.95
CA ASP A 41 -21.04 3.79 -1.06
C ASP A 41 -20.42 2.62 -1.85
N ILE A 42 -19.27 2.14 -1.42
CA ILE A 42 -18.44 1.21 -2.19
C ILE A 42 -18.33 -0.12 -1.46
N THR A 43 -18.47 -1.21 -2.20
CA THR A 43 -18.02 -2.53 -1.73
C THR A 43 -16.62 -2.78 -2.28
N LEU A 44 -15.64 -2.88 -1.38
CA LEU A 44 -14.23 -3.08 -1.70
C LEU A 44 -13.87 -4.56 -1.56
N LYS A 45 -13.26 -5.11 -2.60
CA LYS A 45 -12.62 -6.41 -2.60
C LYS A 45 -11.28 -6.32 -1.88
N ILE A 46 -11.01 -7.30 -1.04
CA ILE A 46 -9.77 -7.42 -0.27
C ILE A 46 -8.88 -8.47 -0.93
N SER A 47 -7.58 -8.22 -0.93
CA SER A 47 -6.56 -9.01 -1.64
C SER A 47 -6.17 -10.29 -0.90
N ASN A 48 -6.58 -10.46 0.35
CA ASN A 48 -6.46 -11.72 1.10
C ASN A 48 -7.81 -12.15 1.71
N ASP A 49 -7.81 -13.29 2.39
CA ASP A 49 -8.98 -13.74 3.15
C ASP A 49 -9.31 -12.75 4.26
N VAL A 50 -10.57 -12.31 4.31
CA VAL A 50 -11.01 -11.33 5.31
C VAL A 50 -11.40 -12.01 6.61
N ARG A 51 -11.10 -11.35 7.74
CA ARG A 51 -11.46 -11.86 9.06
C ARG A 51 -12.97 -11.86 9.28
N PHE A 52 -13.68 -10.83 8.81
CA PHE A 52 -15.12 -10.69 8.94
C PHE A 52 -15.84 -10.90 7.60
N ASN A 53 -15.84 -12.14 7.11
CA ASN A 53 -16.38 -12.49 5.80
C ASN A 53 -17.91 -12.67 5.77
N ASN A 54 -18.65 -11.68 6.25
CA ASN A 54 -20.10 -11.79 6.44
C ASN A 54 -20.87 -11.93 5.11
N ALA A 55 -20.32 -11.41 4.01
CA ALA A 55 -20.87 -11.55 2.67
C ALA A 55 -20.41 -12.84 1.94
N GLY A 56 -19.36 -13.51 2.43
CA GLY A 56 -18.82 -14.74 1.83
C GLY A 56 -18.01 -14.52 0.55
N ASP A 57 -17.64 -13.27 0.24
CA ASP A 57 -16.98 -12.88 -1.01
C ASP A 57 -15.68 -12.07 -0.79
N ASN A 58 -15.14 -12.04 0.44
CA ASN A 58 -13.94 -11.29 0.81
C ASN A 58 -14.05 -9.79 0.47
N THR A 59 -15.20 -9.19 0.82
CA THR A 59 -15.44 -7.77 0.62
C THR A 59 -15.79 -7.03 1.91
N TYR A 60 -15.50 -5.73 1.93
CA TYR A 60 -15.97 -4.81 2.94
C TYR A 60 -16.73 -3.64 2.33
N TYR A 61 -17.83 -3.28 2.98
CA TYR A 61 -18.62 -2.12 2.61
C TYR A 61 -18.08 -0.86 3.29
N LEU A 62 -17.74 0.13 2.46
CA LEU A 62 -17.25 1.46 2.83
C LEU A 62 -18.32 2.49 2.46
N PRO A 63 -19.14 2.97 3.41
CA PRO A 63 -20.01 4.10 3.18
C PRO A 63 -19.20 5.39 3.12
N ILE A 64 -19.45 6.21 2.10
CA ILE A 64 -18.71 7.46 1.87
C ILE A 64 -18.99 8.51 2.97
N SER A 65 -20.08 8.33 3.73
CA SER A 65 -20.45 9.19 4.85
C SER A 65 -19.62 8.97 6.12
N LEU A 66 -18.82 7.90 6.22
CA LEU A 66 -18.03 7.55 7.41
C LEU A 66 -16.52 7.84 7.28
N GLY A 67 -16.16 8.65 6.29
CA GLY A 67 -14.80 8.81 5.78
C GLY A 67 -13.82 9.72 6.51
N THR A 68 -14.05 10.17 7.75
CA THR A 68 -13.07 11.05 8.41
C THR A 68 -12.84 10.76 9.91
N GLU A 69 -11.54 10.71 10.22
CA GLU A 69 -10.86 10.92 11.51
C GLU A 69 -11.08 9.87 12.60
N GLY A 70 -10.23 8.85 12.55
CA GLY A 70 -10.03 8.01 13.71
C GLY A 70 -8.74 7.23 13.65
N MET A 71 -8.34 6.80 12.44
CA MET A 71 -7.14 6.01 12.23
C MET A 71 -5.91 6.89 12.04
N HIS A 72 -4.79 6.38 12.51
CA HIS A 72 -3.48 6.99 12.43
C HIS A 72 -2.45 5.93 12.07
N ILE A 73 -1.39 6.36 11.39
CA ILE A 73 -0.22 5.54 11.06
C ILE A 73 1.04 6.27 11.48
N SER A 74 2.02 5.54 12.04
CA SER A 74 3.26 6.13 12.55
C SER A 74 4.38 5.11 12.60
N GLU A 75 5.64 5.55 12.47
CA GLU A 75 6.83 4.72 12.71
C GLU A 75 6.99 4.36 14.20
N ARG A 76 6.10 4.84 15.09
CA ARG A 76 6.15 4.58 16.52
C ARG A 76 4.78 4.23 17.08
N TYR A 77 4.76 3.38 18.11
CA TYR A 77 3.53 2.96 18.79
C TYR A 77 2.99 3.98 19.81
N GLN A 78 3.64 5.14 19.98
CA GLN A 78 3.09 6.22 20.82
C GLN A 78 1.93 6.91 20.09
N LYS A 79 0.74 6.80 20.66
CA LYS A 79 -0.48 7.36 20.08
C LYS A 79 -0.48 8.89 20.17
N SER A 80 -0.62 9.54 19.03
CA SER A 80 -0.80 10.96 18.80
C SER A 80 -2.05 11.17 17.93
N ALA A 81 -2.80 12.26 18.18
CA ALA A 81 -3.93 12.67 17.36
C ALA A 81 -3.50 13.34 16.03
N SER A 82 -2.19 13.45 15.80
CA SER A 82 -1.61 13.93 14.55
C SER A 82 -0.26 13.26 14.31
N ASN A 83 -0.10 12.65 13.13
CA ASN A 83 1.17 12.18 12.60
C ASN A 83 1.35 12.66 11.16
N PRO A 84 2.17 13.71 10.95
CA PRO A 84 2.49 14.15 9.60
C PRO A 84 3.03 12.99 8.75
N ALA A 85 2.60 12.94 7.49
CA ALA A 85 3.08 11.94 6.56
C ALA A 85 4.61 11.97 6.45
N VAL A 86 5.22 10.79 6.36
CA VAL A 86 6.66 10.62 6.20
C VAL A 86 6.97 9.92 4.89
N ILE A 87 8.07 10.35 4.27
CA ILE A 87 8.64 9.69 3.10
C ILE A 87 9.97 9.08 3.53
N ILE A 88 10.10 7.77 3.33
CA ILE A 88 11.27 6.97 3.72
C ILE A 88 11.81 6.21 2.52
N GLU A 89 13.04 5.69 2.62
CA GLU A 89 13.69 4.95 1.52
C GLU A 89 13.96 3.47 1.88
N ASN A 90 13.67 3.09 3.12
CA ASN A 90 13.89 1.73 3.59
C ASN A 90 12.84 0.79 2.99
N ARG A 91 13.30 -0.19 2.20
CA ARG A 91 12.45 -1.22 1.58
C ARG A 91 11.87 -2.23 2.57
N SER A 92 12.31 -2.19 3.82
CA SER A 92 11.74 -2.98 4.91
C SER A 92 11.72 -2.18 6.19
N GLY A 93 10.72 -2.41 7.03
CA GLY A 93 10.60 -1.72 8.31
C GLY A 93 9.32 -2.11 9.02
N THR A 94 9.08 -1.41 10.13
CA THR A 94 7.92 -1.60 10.99
C THR A 94 7.22 -0.27 11.18
N PHE A 95 5.90 -0.27 11.09
CA PHE A 95 5.07 0.85 11.50
C PHE A 95 3.89 0.37 12.33
N TYR A 96 3.22 1.34 12.95
CA TYR A 96 2.12 1.10 13.85
C TYR A 96 0.87 1.84 13.38
N VAL A 97 -0.25 1.16 13.47
CA VAL A 97 -1.58 1.71 13.18
C VAL A 97 -2.41 1.72 14.44
N TYR A 98 -3.12 2.82 14.66
CA TYR A 98 -3.98 2.94 15.84
C TYR A 98 -5.15 3.89 15.62
N GLU A 99 -6.11 3.86 16.57
CA GLU A 99 -7.25 4.76 16.60
C GLU A 99 -7.17 5.71 17.81
N THR A 100 -7.50 6.99 17.62
CA THR A 100 -7.70 7.96 18.73
C THR A 100 -9.14 8.49 18.83
N GLY A 101 -10.06 7.93 18.06
CA GLY A 101 -11.46 8.29 18.08
C GLY A 101 -12.18 7.90 19.38
N GLY A 102 -13.43 8.35 19.50
CA GLY A 102 -14.22 8.24 20.72
C GLY A 102 -14.61 6.80 21.11
N ALA A 103 -14.51 5.82 20.20
CA ALA A 103 -14.77 4.43 20.55
C ALA A 103 -13.59 3.81 21.30
N GLY A 104 -12.37 4.16 20.90
CA GLY A 104 -11.15 3.63 21.49
C GLY A 104 -10.88 2.18 21.11
N TYR A 105 -11.50 1.68 20.04
CA TYR A 105 -11.17 0.42 19.41
C TYR A 105 -11.61 0.33 17.95
N ILE A 106 -10.97 -0.58 17.23
CA ILE A 106 -11.28 -1.02 15.88
C ILE A 106 -11.09 -2.53 15.89
N ASP A 107 -12.10 -3.29 15.47
CA ASP A 107 -12.09 -4.76 15.56
C ASP A 107 -11.08 -5.37 14.59
N ASP A 108 -10.93 -4.75 13.42
CA ASP A 108 -9.94 -5.15 12.42
C ASP A 108 -9.40 -3.94 11.62
N VAL A 109 -8.11 -3.98 11.31
CA VAL A 109 -7.43 -2.97 10.50
C VAL A 109 -7.26 -3.50 9.09
N VAL A 110 -7.72 -2.73 8.11
CA VAL A 110 -7.47 -2.97 6.69
C VAL A 110 -6.43 -1.99 6.20
N LEU A 111 -5.33 -2.50 5.66
CA LEU A 111 -4.25 -1.70 5.11
C LEU A 111 -4.43 -1.54 3.60
N MET A 112 -4.65 -0.31 3.16
CA MET A 112 -4.52 0.03 1.76
C MET A 112 -3.05 0.21 1.42
N VAL A 113 -2.61 -0.44 0.35
CA VAL A 113 -1.26 -0.30 -0.21
C VAL A 113 -1.38 0.24 -1.63
N GLY A 114 -0.94 1.47 -1.83
CA GLY A 114 -0.85 2.09 -3.16
C GLY A 114 0.56 1.93 -3.73
N VAL A 115 0.67 1.48 -4.97
CA VAL A 115 1.93 1.24 -5.67
C VAL A 115 1.97 2.06 -6.95
N ALA A 116 3.01 2.88 -7.11
CA ALA A 116 3.25 3.69 -8.30
C ALA A 116 4.66 3.44 -8.86
N GLY A 117 4.84 3.61 -10.16
CA GLY A 117 6.13 3.42 -10.85
C GLY A 117 6.14 2.22 -11.79
N ASN A 118 7.32 1.61 -11.97
CA ASN A 118 7.51 0.49 -12.89
C ASN A 118 7.16 -0.85 -12.22
N ILE A 119 5.89 -1.25 -12.29
CA ILE A 119 5.38 -2.48 -11.67
C ILE A 119 5.57 -3.67 -12.62
N THR A 120 6.67 -4.39 -12.43
CA THR A 120 7.00 -5.62 -13.17
C THR A 120 6.46 -6.86 -12.47
N ASP A 121 6.57 -8.03 -13.09
CA ASP A 121 6.17 -9.29 -12.45
C ASP A 121 7.13 -9.73 -11.33
N GLU A 122 8.25 -9.02 -11.15
CA GLU A 122 9.16 -9.18 -10.02
C GLU A 122 8.68 -8.44 -8.76
N PHE A 123 7.71 -7.51 -8.90
CA PHE A 123 7.16 -6.78 -7.76
C PHE A 123 6.56 -7.74 -6.74
N LYS A 124 7.03 -7.63 -5.50
CA LYS A 124 6.45 -8.31 -4.35
C LYS A 124 6.52 -7.42 -3.12
N ILE A 125 5.53 -7.56 -2.26
CA ILE A 125 5.56 -6.97 -0.93
C ILE A 125 5.10 -8.01 0.09
N LYS A 126 5.90 -8.21 1.13
CA LYS A 126 5.51 -8.99 2.30
C LYS A 126 4.88 -8.07 3.32
N ILE A 127 3.74 -8.48 3.87
CA ILE A 127 3.12 -7.84 5.02
C ILE A 127 3.00 -8.86 6.14
N THR A 128 3.49 -8.52 7.33
CA THR A 128 3.28 -9.31 8.55
C THR A 128 2.64 -8.43 9.60
N SER A 129 1.53 -8.88 10.19
CA SER A 129 0.78 -8.11 11.17
C SER A 129 0.91 -8.69 12.58
N GLY A 130 1.13 -7.79 13.54
CA GLY A 130 1.06 -8.06 14.97
C GLY A 130 -0.02 -7.19 15.60
N GLY A 131 -0.75 -7.70 16.58
CA GLY A 131 -1.82 -6.92 17.22
C GLY A 131 -2.77 -7.76 18.03
N TYR A 132 -3.76 -7.10 18.63
CA TYR A 132 -4.74 -7.80 19.45
C TYR A 132 -5.93 -8.26 18.61
N VAL A 133 -6.43 -9.45 18.97
CA VAL A 133 -7.62 -10.07 18.44
C VAL A 133 -8.57 -10.33 19.59
N TRP A 134 -9.86 -10.04 19.39
CA TRP A 134 -10.92 -10.29 20.36
C TRP A 134 -12.22 -10.60 19.61
N GLU A 135 -13.16 -11.24 20.31
CA GLU A 135 -14.54 -11.35 19.81
C GLU A 135 -15.20 -9.96 19.84
N PRO A 136 -15.75 -9.45 18.71
CA PRO A 136 -16.40 -8.15 18.69
C PRO A 136 -17.45 -7.99 19.79
N VAL A 137 -17.53 -6.77 20.30
CA VAL A 137 -18.54 -6.40 21.30
C VAL A 137 -19.05 -5.00 20.99
N SER A 138 -20.31 -4.76 21.36
CA SER A 138 -20.87 -3.41 21.30
C SER A 138 -19.99 -2.39 22.01
N GLN A 139 -19.87 -1.20 21.44
CA GLN A 139 -19.02 -0.14 21.97
C GLN A 139 -19.33 0.24 23.43
N SER A 140 -20.60 0.14 23.85
CA SER A 140 -21.01 0.43 25.24
C SER A 140 -20.35 -0.52 26.25
N THR A 141 -19.94 -1.70 25.81
CA THR A 141 -19.30 -2.73 26.64
C THR A 141 -17.80 -2.82 26.44
N PHE A 142 -17.26 -2.33 25.32
CA PHE A 142 -15.82 -2.43 25.01
C PHE A 142 -14.96 -1.77 26.09
N ARG A 143 -15.32 -0.59 26.58
CA ARG A 143 -14.52 0.12 27.61
C ARG A 143 -14.48 -0.59 28.96
N SER A 144 -15.46 -1.45 29.24
CA SER A 144 -15.49 -2.31 30.43
C SER A 144 -15.04 -3.74 30.13
N LEU A 145 -14.49 -3.98 28.94
CA LEU A 145 -13.95 -5.28 28.57
C LEU A 145 -12.74 -5.58 29.45
N ASP A 146 -12.76 -6.74 30.11
CA ASP A 146 -11.55 -7.30 30.70
C ASP A 146 -10.65 -7.81 29.57
N PHE A 147 -9.80 -6.91 29.08
CA PHE A 147 -8.93 -7.20 27.94
C PHE A 147 -7.92 -8.30 28.23
N GLY A 148 -7.55 -8.52 29.50
CA GLY A 148 -6.62 -9.57 29.91
C GLY A 148 -7.19 -10.99 29.72
N SER A 149 -8.52 -11.16 29.76
CA SER A 149 -9.18 -12.45 29.55
C SER A 149 -9.80 -12.62 28.17
N ARG A 150 -10.01 -11.53 27.42
CA ARG A 150 -10.72 -11.55 26.13
C ARG A 150 -9.89 -11.13 24.92
N GLY A 151 -8.87 -10.30 25.10
CA GLY A 151 -7.95 -9.89 24.05
C GLY A 151 -6.73 -10.81 24.02
N THR A 152 -6.39 -11.33 22.84
CA THR A 152 -5.17 -12.12 22.64
C THR A 152 -4.26 -11.39 21.66
N TYR A 153 -3.00 -11.14 22.06
CA TYR A 153 -2.00 -10.60 21.15
C TYR A 153 -1.50 -11.70 20.20
N LYS A 154 -1.47 -11.40 18.91
CA LYS A 154 -0.91 -12.24 17.84
C LYS A 154 0.32 -11.52 17.28
N THR A 155 1.44 -12.22 17.16
CA THR A 155 2.70 -11.67 16.62
C THR A 155 2.83 -11.79 15.10
N ALA A 156 1.96 -12.57 14.46
CA ALA A 156 1.90 -12.81 13.02
C ALA A 156 0.49 -13.30 12.69
N ALA A 157 -0.51 -12.41 12.80
CA ALA A 157 -1.89 -12.78 12.47
C ALA A 157 -2.02 -13.07 10.97
N ILE A 158 -1.36 -12.25 10.14
CA ILE A 158 -0.98 -12.60 8.77
C ILE A 158 0.54 -12.50 8.59
N SER A 159 1.07 -13.25 7.63
CA SER A 159 2.45 -13.11 7.12
C SER A 159 2.48 -13.60 5.68
N GLU A 160 2.11 -12.71 4.76
CA GLU A 160 1.76 -13.05 3.38
C GLU A 160 2.57 -12.22 2.39
N TRP A 161 2.82 -12.81 1.22
CA TRP A 161 3.41 -12.12 0.09
C TRP A 161 2.31 -11.75 -0.89
N PHE A 162 2.28 -10.47 -1.26
CA PHE A 162 1.43 -9.94 -2.29
C PHE A 162 2.27 -9.58 -3.51
N ASP A 163 1.72 -9.77 -4.69
CA ASP A 163 2.36 -9.46 -5.96
C ASP A 163 1.47 -8.59 -6.84
N LYS A 164 1.87 -8.47 -8.11
CA LYS A 164 1.16 -7.64 -9.09
C LYS A 164 -0.30 -8.06 -9.31
N SER A 165 -0.64 -9.34 -9.13
CA SER A 165 -2.00 -9.83 -9.30
C SER A 165 -2.93 -9.43 -8.15
N ASP A 166 -2.37 -9.09 -6.98
CA ASP A 166 -3.13 -8.64 -5.82
C ASP A 166 -3.49 -7.16 -5.88
N LEU A 167 -2.94 -6.41 -6.84
CA LEU A 167 -3.27 -5.02 -7.11
C LEU A 167 -4.60 -4.92 -7.86
N LEU A 168 -5.69 -5.08 -7.09
CA LEU A 168 -7.06 -5.22 -7.59
C LEU A 168 -7.63 -3.95 -8.23
N TYR A 169 -7.14 -2.77 -7.83
CA TYR A 169 -7.65 -1.47 -8.26
C TYR A 169 -6.57 -0.64 -8.95
N GLY A 170 -7.01 0.29 -9.79
CA GLY A 170 -6.12 1.26 -10.42
C GLY A 170 -6.20 1.28 -11.95
N PRO A 171 -5.48 2.23 -12.58
CA PRO A 171 -4.80 3.36 -11.93
C PRO A 171 -5.79 4.34 -11.30
N VAL A 172 -5.48 4.85 -10.09
CA VAL A 172 -6.29 5.83 -9.34
C VAL A 172 -5.43 6.97 -8.82
N SER A 173 -5.96 8.20 -8.83
CA SER A 173 -5.29 9.37 -8.24
C SER A 173 -5.78 9.72 -6.83
N LEU A 174 -6.94 9.19 -6.43
CA LEU A 174 -7.55 9.46 -5.12
C LEU A 174 -7.94 8.15 -4.46
N ARG A 175 -7.80 8.10 -3.14
CA ARG A 175 -8.28 7.01 -2.30
C ARG A 175 -9.67 7.33 -1.72
N PRO A 176 -10.51 6.32 -1.51
CA PRO A 176 -11.79 6.48 -0.84
C PRO A 176 -11.60 7.07 0.57
N ALA A 177 -12.29 8.15 0.87
CA ALA A 177 -12.34 8.74 2.21
C ALA A 177 -13.75 9.33 2.37
N ASP A 178 -13.90 10.64 2.18
CA ASP A 178 -15.20 11.30 2.02
C ASP A 178 -15.66 11.31 0.55
N ALA A 179 -16.71 12.09 0.25
CA ALA A 179 -17.25 12.19 -1.10
C ALA A 179 -16.27 12.82 -2.12
N ALA A 180 -15.26 13.55 -1.66
CA ALA A 180 -14.23 14.12 -2.53
C ALA A 180 -13.05 13.15 -2.74
N GLY A 181 -12.81 12.24 -1.80
CA GLY A 181 -11.63 11.38 -1.78
C GLY A 181 -10.37 12.16 -1.40
N PHE A 182 -9.35 11.45 -0.94
CA PHE A 182 -8.07 12.06 -0.53
C PHE A 182 -6.94 11.68 -1.47
N THR A 183 -5.92 12.53 -1.53
CA THR A 183 -4.62 12.09 -2.04
C THR A 183 -4.04 10.98 -1.15
N PHE A 184 -3.12 10.20 -1.72
CA PHE A 184 -2.43 9.13 -1.00
C PHE A 184 -1.39 9.67 -0.02
N TYR A 185 -0.85 10.86 -0.29
CA TYR A 185 0.04 11.60 0.60
C TYR A 185 0.05 13.10 0.24
N PRO A 186 0.48 14.00 1.15
CA PRO A 186 0.22 15.45 1.04
C PRO A 186 0.88 16.16 -0.15
N THR A 187 1.97 15.61 -0.66
CA THR A 187 2.75 16.19 -1.76
C THR A 187 2.61 15.41 -3.07
N GLN A 188 1.54 14.61 -3.19
CA GLN A 188 1.22 13.87 -4.41
C GLN A 188 1.01 14.85 -5.58
N SER A 189 1.54 14.52 -6.76
CA SER A 189 1.32 15.35 -7.95
C SER A 189 -0.02 15.03 -8.63
N GLU A 190 -0.59 15.99 -9.38
CA GLU A 190 -1.89 15.84 -10.06
C GLU A 190 -1.91 14.71 -11.12
N ASN A 191 -0.75 14.35 -11.68
CA ASN A 191 -0.63 13.32 -12.71
C ASN A 191 -0.23 11.95 -12.14
N GLU A 192 -0.03 11.87 -10.82
CA GLU A 192 0.39 10.66 -10.16
C GLU A 192 -0.81 9.71 -9.95
N THR A 193 -0.58 8.44 -10.25
CA THR A 193 -1.60 7.40 -10.11
C THR A 193 -1.01 6.14 -9.50
N PHE A 194 -1.84 5.43 -8.76
CA PHE A 194 -1.49 4.23 -8.01
C PHE A 194 -2.31 3.05 -8.49
N TYR A 195 -1.70 1.88 -8.49
CA TYR A 195 -2.39 0.60 -8.42
C TYR A 195 -2.51 0.21 -6.95
N VAL A 196 -3.65 -0.34 -6.55
CA VAL A 196 -4.01 -0.47 -5.15
C VAL A 196 -4.46 -1.88 -4.83
N MET A 197 -4.01 -2.34 -3.67
CA MET A 197 -4.52 -3.52 -2.98
C MET A 197 -5.00 -3.13 -1.58
N LEU A 198 -5.93 -3.91 -1.03
CA LEU A 198 -6.37 -3.78 0.36
C LEU A 198 -6.07 -5.10 1.06
N VAL A 199 -5.46 -5.02 2.24
CA VAL A 199 -5.04 -6.18 3.03
C VAL A 199 -5.74 -6.15 4.37
N ASP A 200 -6.54 -7.18 4.67
CA ASP A 200 -7.06 -7.40 6.01
C ASP A 200 -5.92 -7.90 6.91
N LEU A 201 -5.62 -7.18 7.99
CA LEU A 201 -4.48 -7.49 8.86
C LEU A 201 -4.81 -8.52 9.95
N HIS A 202 -6.08 -8.95 10.06
CA HIS A 202 -6.59 -9.88 11.08
C HIS A 202 -6.39 -9.42 12.52
N VAL A 203 -6.11 -8.13 12.74
CA VAL A 203 -5.85 -7.55 14.06
C VAL A 203 -6.50 -6.19 14.20
N GLY A 204 -6.99 -5.92 15.41
CA GLY A 204 -7.56 -4.64 15.77
C GLY A 204 -6.57 -3.73 16.49
N THR A 205 -6.98 -2.48 16.68
CA THR A 205 -6.33 -1.52 17.58
C THR A 205 -7.27 -1.15 18.71
N CYS A 206 -6.76 -0.91 19.93
CA CYS A 206 -7.58 -0.45 21.04
C CYS A 206 -6.82 0.40 22.05
N THR A 207 -7.56 1.23 22.79
CA THR A 207 -7.09 2.00 23.92
C THR A 207 -7.90 1.60 25.15
N VAL A 208 -7.26 0.89 26.08
CA VAL A 208 -7.91 0.44 27.32
C VAL A 208 -7.43 1.29 28.50
N PRO A 209 -8.33 1.80 29.36
CA PRO A 209 -7.95 2.67 30.48
C PRO A 209 -6.99 2.06 31.52
N ASN A 210 -6.84 0.73 31.57
CA ASN A 210 -6.16 0.02 32.66
C ASN A 210 -5.13 -1.04 32.21
N GLY A 211 -4.73 -1.06 30.93
CA GLY A 211 -3.89 -2.14 30.39
C GLY A 211 -2.53 -1.67 29.90
N ASN A 212 -1.45 -2.27 30.41
CA ASN A 212 -0.15 -2.27 29.74
C ASN A 212 -0.23 -3.22 28.54
N LEU A 213 -0.88 -2.77 27.47
CA LEU A 213 -0.96 -3.52 26.22
C LEU A 213 0.39 -3.48 25.50
N ILE A 214 0.72 -4.59 24.83
CA ILE A 214 1.86 -4.61 23.89
C ILE A 214 1.63 -3.51 22.85
N HIS A 215 2.67 -2.72 22.60
CA HIS A 215 2.64 -1.57 21.69
C HIS A 215 1.46 -0.62 21.95
N ASN A 216 1.05 -0.45 23.21
CA ASN A 216 -0.09 0.37 23.62
C ASN A 216 -1.42 0.00 22.93
N GLY A 217 -1.56 -1.25 22.47
CA GLY A 217 -2.73 -1.73 21.74
C GLY A 217 -2.80 -1.25 20.29
N CYS A 218 -1.70 -0.76 19.72
CA CYS A 218 -1.59 -0.51 18.28
C CYS A 218 -1.48 -1.85 17.52
N ALA A 219 -1.95 -1.85 16.28
CA ALA A 219 -1.51 -2.85 15.31
C ALA A 219 -0.08 -2.52 14.88
N GLU A 220 0.76 -3.54 14.76
CA GLU A 220 2.14 -3.50 14.28
C GLU A 220 2.18 -4.14 12.89
N ILE A 221 2.87 -3.50 11.96
CA ILE A 221 2.95 -3.95 10.58
C ILE A 221 4.42 -3.93 10.17
N ASP A 222 4.96 -5.11 9.92
CA ASP A 222 6.25 -5.28 9.26
C ASP A 222 6.03 -5.39 7.75
N TYR A 223 6.81 -4.64 6.97
CA TYR A 223 6.78 -4.68 5.52
C TYR A 223 8.15 -5.03 4.93
N GLU A 224 8.16 -5.65 3.75
CA GLU A 224 9.35 -5.90 2.93
C GLU A 224 8.98 -5.78 1.45
N ILE A 225 9.64 -4.89 0.71
CA ILE A 225 9.35 -4.58 -0.71
C ILE A 225 10.51 -5.06 -1.59
N ALA A 226 10.19 -5.81 -2.63
CA ALA A 226 11.13 -6.32 -3.63
C ALA A 226 10.64 -6.06 -5.06
N GLY A 227 11.58 -5.97 -6.01
CA GLY A 227 11.27 -5.90 -7.44
C GLY A 227 10.52 -4.65 -7.92
N LEU A 228 10.61 -3.54 -7.18
CA LEU A 228 10.00 -2.26 -7.54
C LEU A 228 11.06 -1.17 -7.73
N THR A 229 10.82 -0.31 -8.71
CA THR A 229 11.41 1.03 -8.82
C THR A 229 10.25 2.01 -8.93
N GLY A 230 10.03 2.83 -7.90
CA GLY A 230 8.79 3.60 -7.76
C GLY A 230 8.48 4.01 -6.33
N GLN A 231 7.20 3.98 -5.96
CA GLN A 231 6.71 4.34 -4.63
C GLN A 231 5.70 3.33 -4.12
N VAL A 232 5.71 3.09 -2.80
CA VAL A 232 4.66 2.35 -2.08
C VAL A 232 4.15 3.24 -0.96
N THR A 233 2.83 3.41 -0.84
CA THR A 233 2.22 4.18 0.24
C THR A 233 1.25 3.32 1.05
N PHE A 234 1.22 3.53 2.35
CA PHE A 234 0.45 2.77 3.32
C PHE A 234 -0.59 3.67 3.98
N ILE A 235 -1.87 3.29 3.86
CA ILE A 235 -2.99 4.01 4.46
C ILE A 235 -3.88 3.02 5.24
N PRO A 236 -4.09 3.23 6.55
CA PRO A 236 -4.97 2.37 7.32
C PRO A 236 -6.44 2.78 7.18
N TYR A 237 -7.29 1.76 7.14
CA TYR A 237 -8.72 1.83 7.34
C TYR A 237 -9.10 0.97 8.55
N GLY A 238 -10.14 1.37 9.27
CA GLY A 238 -10.68 0.64 10.40
C GLY A 238 -12.02 0.01 10.07
N TYR A 239 -12.17 -1.26 10.43
CA TYR A 239 -13.41 -2.02 10.37
C TYR A 239 -13.97 -2.22 11.78
N ARG A 240 -15.30 -2.05 11.92
CA ARG A 240 -16.03 -2.43 13.13
C ARG A 240 -17.18 -3.34 12.76
N ASP A 241 -17.27 -4.45 13.50
CA ASP A 241 -18.36 -5.41 13.31
C ASP A 241 -19.65 -4.91 14.04
N GLU A 242 -19.51 -4.25 15.18
CA GLU A 242 -20.63 -3.63 15.93
C GLU A 242 -20.41 -2.14 16.21
N PRO A 243 -20.51 -1.24 15.21
CA PRO A 243 -20.30 0.19 15.40
C PRO A 243 -21.41 0.88 16.22
N LYS A 244 -21.07 2.00 16.89
CA LYS A 244 -22.09 2.83 17.57
C LYS A 244 -23.09 3.36 16.56
N ASN A 245 -24.37 3.17 16.85
CA ASN A 245 -25.47 3.88 16.19
C ASN A 245 -25.56 3.68 14.67
N ASP A 246 -24.82 2.71 14.11
CA ASP A 246 -24.96 2.27 12.72
C ASP A 246 -25.32 0.79 12.74
N PRO A 247 -26.47 0.39 12.16
CA PRO A 247 -26.85 -1.03 12.10
C PRO A 247 -25.97 -1.85 11.14
N LYS A 248 -25.03 -1.24 10.41
CA LYS A 248 -24.17 -1.92 9.43
C LYS A 248 -22.75 -2.11 9.97
N GLN A 249 -22.20 -3.29 9.71
CA GLN A 249 -20.76 -3.57 9.77
C GLN A 249 -20.08 -2.79 8.65
N VAL A 250 -19.10 -1.95 8.98
CA VAL A 250 -18.55 -0.97 8.03
C VAL A 250 -17.03 -0.82 8.17
N LEU A 251 -16.40 -0.68 7.02
CA LEU A 251 -15.11 -0.02 6.87
C LEU A 251 -15.36 1.49 6.83
N GLY A 252 -14.56 2.34 7.46
CA GLY A 252 -14.84 3.78 7.36
C GLY A 252 -13.75 4.71 7.89
N TRP A 253 -13.27 4.46 9.10
CA TRP A 253 -12.25 5.31 9.71
C TRP A 253 -10.95 5.16 8.94
N THR A 254 -10.44 6.25 8.37
CA THR A 254 -9.15 6.25 7.64
C THR A 254 -8.23 7.33 8.20
N ALA A 255 -6.93 7.21 7.90
CA ALA A 255 -5.97 8.28 8.13
C ALA A 255 -6.34 9.55 7.34
N ALA A 256 -6.07 10.73 7.94
CA ALA A 256 -6.28 12.01 7.29
C ALA A 256 -5.38 12.17 6.04
N GLU A 257 -5.74 13.08 5.13
CA GLU A 257 -4.94 13.37 3.93
C GLU A 257 -3.50 13.81 4.26
N THR A 258 -3.29 14.35 5.45
CA THR A 258 -2.00 14.81 5.96
C THR A 258 -1.11 13.70 6.55
N GLU A 259 -1.62 12.47 6.67
CA GLU A 259 -0.94 11.34 7.28
C GLU A 259 -0.71 10.20 6.28
N GLY A 260 0.37 9.44 6.50
CA GLY A 260 0.73 8.32 5.65
C GLY A 260 2.20 7.94 5.82
N ILE A 261 2.54 6.73 5.39
CA ILE A 261 3.94 6.32 5.22
C ILE A 261 4.14 5.99 3.76
N THR A 262 5.01 6.75 3.09
CA THR A 262 5.39 6.50 1.70
C THR A 262 6.84 6.03 1.65
N VAL A 263 7.09 4.90 1.01
CA VAL A 263 8.41 4.37 0.72
C VAL A 263 8.78 4.74 -0.71
N ASN A 264 9.77 5.60 -0.87
CA ASN A 264 10.45 5.83 -2.15
C ASN A 264 11.38 4.66 -2.43
N VAL A 265 11.00 3.84 -3.39
CA VAL A 265 11.78 2.68 -3.82
C VAL A 265 12.66 3.09 -4.98
N VAL A 266 13.77 3.73 -4.65
CA VAL A 266 14.85 4.01 -5.60
C VAL A 266 15.74 2.79 -5.74
N ASP A 267 16.29 2.56 -6.93
CA ASP A 267 17.39 1.61 -7.06
C ASP A 267 18.53 2.10 -6.20
N LEU A 268 18.86 1.35 -5.15
CA LEU A 268 20.11 1.60 -4.44
C LEU A 268 21.21 1.46 -5.50
N PRO A 269 22.14 2.42 -5.63
CA PRO A 269 23.33 2.15 -6.41
C PRO A 269 23.90 0.85 -5.84
N GLY A 270 23.96 -0.19 -6.68
CA GLY A 270 24.57 -1.45 -6.30
C GLY A 270 25.92 -1.13 -5.67
N PRO A 271 26.43 -1.95 -4.71
CA PRO A 271 27.72 -1.69 -4.10
C PRO A 271 28.67 -1.37 -5.24
N GLU A 272 29.24 -0.15 -5.22
CA GLU A 272 30.24 0.21 -6.22
C GLU A 272 31.18 -0.99 -6.23
N THR A 273 31.30 -1.62 -7.40
CA THR A 273 32.40 -2.53 -7.61
C THR A 273 33.60 -1.62 -7.46
N THR A 274 34.12 -1.54 -6.24
CA THR A 274 35.46 -1.04 -5.99
C THR A 274 36.29 -1.94 -6.87
N GLN A 275 36.60 -1.47 -8.08
CA GLN A 275 37.70 -2.03 -8.83
C GLN A 275 38.81 -2.04 -7.82
N SER A 276 39.23 -3.26 -7.43
CA SER A 276 40.31 -3.42 -6.49
C SER A 276 41.42 -2.47 -6.94
N PRO A 277 41.96 -1.61 -6.05
CA PRO A 277 43.01 -0.70 -6.48
C PRO A 277 44.07 -1.58 -7.13
N LEU A 278 44.31 -1.36 -8.43
CA LEU A 278 45.37 -2.05 -9.15
C LEU A 278 46.63 -1.85 -8.32
N SER A 279 47.09 -2.92 -7.67
CA SER A 279 48.33 -2.90 -6.90
C SER A 279 49.47 -2.81 -7.90
N VAL A 280 49.81 -1.59 -8.31
CA VAL A 280 50.99 -1.32 -9.12
C VAL A 280 52.19 -1.41 -8.18
N PHE A 281 52.85 -2.57 -8.19
CA PHE A 281 54.15 -2.71 -7.54
C PHE A 281 55.23 -2.17 -8.50
N PRO A 282 55.99 -1.13 -8.12
CA PRO A 282 57.17 -0.76 -8.86
C PRO A 282 58.25 -1.84 -8.63
N ILE A 283 58.58 -2.60 -9.66
CA ILE A 283 59.81 -3.39 -9.66
C ILE A 283 60.94 -2.45 -10.05
N ILE A 284 61.79 -2.08 -9.09
CA ILE A 284 63.05 -1.39 -9.37
C ILE A 284 64.04 -2.46 -9.84
N ALA A 285 64.16 -2.63 -11.16
CA ALA A 285 65.29 -3.29 -11.77
C ALA A 285 66.40 -2.25 -12.00
N GLY A 286 67.55 -2.47 -11.39
CA GLY A 286 68.72 -1.63 -11.56
C GLY A 286 69.26 -1.68 -13.00
N ILE A 287 69.48 -0.48 -13.54
CA ILE A 287 70.41 -0.12 -14.62
C ILE A 287 70.06 -0.63 -16.04
N LEU A 288 69.78 0.37 -16.90
CA LEU A 288 69.68 0.37 -18.37
C LEU A 288 68.42 -0.23 -19.02
N GLY A 289 67.43 0.66 -19.29
CA GLY A 289 66.60 0.63 -20.50
C GLY A 289 65.29 -0.16 -20.46
N SER A 290 64.17 0.58 -20.45
CA SER A 290 62.79 0.16 -20.77
C SER A 290 61.94 -0.44 -19.63
N VAL A 291 60.83 0.25 -19.31
CA VAL A 291 59.77 -0.20 -18.41
C VAL A 291 58.72 -0.96 -19.21
N TYR A 292 58.39 -2.19 -18.81
CA TYR A 292 57.27 -2.96 -19.35
C TYR A 292 56.22 -3.20 -18.27
N PHE A 293 54.95 -2.90 -18.57
CA PHE A 293 53.82 -3.26 -17.73
C PHE A 293 53.35 -4.68 -18.10
N VAL A 294 53.37 -5.60 -17.13
CA VAL A 294 52.77 -6.93 -17.29
C VAL A 294 51.45 -6.95 -16.54
N VAL A 295 50.35 -7.09 -17.29
CA VAL A 295 49.00 -7.30 -16.73
C VAL A 295 48.76 -8.81 -16.66
N ARG A 296 48.54 -9.36 -15.46
CA ARG A 296 48.06 -10.74 -15.27
C ARG A 296 46.57 -10.71 -14.95
N LYS A 297 45.77 -11.37 -15.79
CA LYS A 297 44.34 -11.58 -15.56
C LYS A 297 44.19 -12.87 -14.73
N TYR A 298 43.58 -12.78 -13.55
CA TYR A 298 42.98 -13.93 -12.87
C TYR A 298 41.48 -13.92 -13.17
#